data_AF-A0AAI9GFE4-F1
#
_entry.id   AF-A0AAI9GFE4-F1
#
_cell.length_a   1.000
_cell.length_b   1.000
_cell.length_c   1.000
_cell.angle_alpha   90.00
_cell.angle_beta   90.00
_cell.angle_gamma   90.00
#
_symmetry.space_group_name_H-M   'P 1'
#
loop_
_entity.id
_entity.type
_entity.pdbx_description
1 polymer ?
#
loop_
_entity_poly.entity_id
_entity_poly.type
_entity_poly.pdbx_seq_one_letter_code
_entity_poly.pdbx_strand_id
1 'polypeptide(L)'
;MKLNRGFTLLEMIIVISIIGLVMLASAHYLKKMADEKKRQITTDGIVSEMFNFNHFVQSHYIEIENNETGELNQILNPLYDKNNNSIYSKRNTNNVNGNISKENYLNWASENNQEQDRSYFIDKKCIKNTTEISSDMSMTQDFLKCTLDSSIKTSEFSLERVDLIGNANNRDITRVDYFLTYTPFDGQKEAAEFETYTSNFINSFNQKVLAYDQASIIERNTKSPADWELMKIAGTDVSLQLGESITQLNRFKKNKTYGIRFSFYMNEGVYLKSDGSVSAEKLCWSEKTKALGPCLKPYNTADDQKNKLVLVSGALDKNEQAPGLCWSKNENKIVSCLGMKKESSLDDPSLYLTEFSEDGTEKAGTLIAKVITENQYLNKSKQTGKYEYVDEYRTPVEIVYLDFTGQRPPVETSYEADPFGDEDNIVFKQQECPIHPKDKSKKLYPRLAASISSIVAIQDSSGKFEGVDLSTPSQSRKNTRLENQGVMGNIIIQVNKNNENWVISASTSASNGKDINNYISPKSLSIIAMMWCSSMPQDD
;
A
#
# COMPACT_ATOMS: atom_id res chain seq x y z
N MET A 1 18.40 33.17 61.53
CA MET A 1 19.52 32.21 61.49
C MET A 1 19.41 31.40 60.19
N LYS A 2 20.17 31.76 59.15
CA LYS A 2 20.30 30.96 57.91
C LYS A 2 21.77 30.52 57.86
N LEU A 3 22.00 29.21 57.99
CA LEU A 3 23.32 28.61 57.85
C LEU A 3 23.70 28.63 56.36
N ASN A 4 24.47 29.62 55.92
CA ASN A 4 25.24 29.49 54.68
C ASN A 4 26.46 28.62 55.01
N ARG A 5 26.37 27.31 54.73
CA ARG A 5 27.54 26.45 54.69
C ARG A 5 28.31 26.79 53.42
N GLY A 6 29.50 27.37 53.57
CA GLY A 6 30.45 27.54 52.47
C GLY A 6 30.88 26.18 51.98
N PHE A 7 30.76 25.95 50.66
CA PHE A 7 31.30 24.77 49.99
C PHE A 7 32.80 24.67 50.29
N THR A 8 33.24 23.51 50.79
CA THR A 8 34.66 23.30 51.05
C THR A 8 35.40 23.12 49.73
N LEU A 9 36.63 23.64 49.62
CA LEU A 9 37.43 23.58 48.39
C LEU A 9 37.60 22.15 47.84
N LEU A 10 37.54 21.15 48.73
CA LEU A 10 37.57 19.72 48.37
C LEU A 10 36.31 19.27 47.61
N GLU A 11 35.11 19.71 48.03
CA GLU A 11 33.86 19.38 47.33
C GLU A 11 33.83 19.97 45.92
N MET A 12 34.40 21.17 45.74
CA MET A 12 34.49 21.80 44.42
C MET A 12 35.43 21.04 43.47
N ILE A 13 36.57 20.55 43.97
CA ILE A 13 37.51 19.72 43.18
C ILE A 13 36.85 18.40 42.78
N ILE A 14 36.17 17.72 43.71
CA ILE A 14 35.48 16.46 43.44
C ILE A 14 34.40 16.65 42.37
N VAL A 15 33.60 17.72 42.47
CA VAL A 15 32.56 18.04 41.47
C VAL A 15 33.17 18.31 40.08
N ILE A 16 34.26 19.08 39.99
CA ILE A 16 34.95 19.34 38.70
C ILE A 16 35.53 18.05 38.12
N SER A 17 36.11 17.17 38.94
CA SER A 17 36.61 15.87 38.49
C SER A 17 35.51 14.95 37.96
N ILE A 18 34.35 14.91 38.62
CA ILE A 18 33.19 14.14 38.16
C ILE A 18 32.66 14.69 36.84
N ILE A 19 32.52 16.01 36.71
CA ILE A 19 32.11 16.66 35.46
C ILE A 19 33.11 16.35 34.34
N GLY A 20 34.41 16.40 34.61
CA GLY A 20 35.45 16.04 33.65
C GLY A 20 35.34 14.59 33.16
N LEU A 21 35.08 13.63 34.06
CA LEU A 21 34.86 12.24 33.70
C LEU A 21 33.59 12.04 32.87
N VAL A 22 32.49 12.72 33.21
CA VAL A 22 31.22 12.66 32.45
C VAL A 22 31.39 13.27 31.05
N MET A 23 32.13 14.38 30.93
CA MET A 23 32.42 15.00 29.63
C MET A 23 33.29 14.09 28.76
N LEU A 24 34.31 13.43 29.34
CA LEU A 24 35.13 12.45 28.62
C LEU A 24 34.31 11.26 28.15
N ALA A 25 33.47 10.69 29.02
CA ALA A 25 32.57 9.59 28.65
C ALA A 25 31.60 10.00 27.53
N SER A 26 31.03 11.21 27.60
CA SER A 26 30.15 11.75 26.57
C SER A 26 30.87 11.98 25.25
N ALA A 27 32.09 12.52 25.27
CA ALA A 27 32.90 12.72 24.07
C ALA A 27 33.26 11.38 23.40
N HIS A 28 33.62 10.36 24.19
CA HIS A 28 33.84 9.01 23.68
C HIS A 28 32.58 8.39 23.07
N TYR A 29 31.43 8.58 23.71
CA TYR A 29 30.15 8.10 23.19
C TYR A 29 29.79 8.79 21.85
N LEU A 30 29.92 10.11 21.77
CA LEU A 30 29.67 10.87 20.54
C LEU A 30 30.62 10.46 19.42
N LYS A 31 31.91 10.25 19.74
CA LYS A 31 32.88 9.72 18.78
C LYS A 31 32.45 8.34 18.26
N LYS A 32 32.09 7.41 19.15
CA LYS A 32 31.63 6.07 18.76
C LYS A 32 30.41 6.12 17.83
N MET A 33 29.44 6.98 18.14
CA MET A 33 28.25 7.15 17.28
C MET A 33 28.60 7.78 15.93
N ALA A 34 29.51 8.75 15.89
CA ALA A 34 29.96 9.36 14.65
C ALA A 34 30.71 8.34 13.76
N ASP A 35 31.61 7.56 14.35
CA ASP A 35 32.35 6.51 13.66
C ASP A 35 31.41 5.42 13.12
N GLU A 36 30.44 4.96 13.93
CA GLU A 36 29.44 3.98 13.50
C GLU A 36 28.58 4.49 12.34
N LYS A 37 28.16 5.76 12.40
CA LYS A 37 27.38 6.38 11.33
C LYS A 37 28.21 6.54 10.05
N LYS A 38 29.50 6.90 10.17
CA LYS A 38 30.42 6.96 9.03
C LYS A 38 30.53 5.58 8.37
N ARG A 39 30.77 4.52 9.16
CA ARG A 39 30.84 3.14 8.66
C ARG A 39 29.56 2.75 7.92
N GLN A 40 28.40 3.01 8.52
CA GLN A 40 27.11 2.70 7.89
C GLN A 40 26.93 3.42 6.55
N ILE A 41 27.25 4.72 6.48
CA ILE A 41 27.14 5.49 5.22
C ILE A 41 28.08 4.92 4.15
N THR A 42 29.32 4.57 4.52
CA THR A 42 30.28 3.94 3.61
C THR A 42 29.78 2.59 3.11
N THR A 43 29.29 1.71 3.99
CA THR A 43 28.77 0.40 3.57
C THR A 43 27.49 0.53 2.74
N ASP A 44 26.60 1.48 3.05
CA ASP A 44 25.39 1.75 2.26
C ASP A 44 25.74 2.19 0.84
N GLY A 45 26.76 3.03 0.68
CA GLY A 45 27.29 3.44 -0.62
C GLY A 45 27.83 2.26 -1.42
N ILE A 46 28.71 1.46 -0.82
CA ILE A 46 29.32 0.27 -1.45
C ILE A 46 28.27 -0.75 -1.85
N VAL A 47 27.37 -1.11 -0.93
CA VAL A 47 26.32 -2.10 -1.19
C VAL A 47 25.34 -1.59 -2.24
N SER A 48 25.04 -0.29 -2.29
CA SER A 48 24.21 0.28 -3.35
C SER A 48 24.87 0.13 -4.73
N GLU A 49 26.18 0.36 -4.84
CA GLU A 49 26.93 0.15 -6.09
C GLU A 49 26.89 -1.33 -6.53
N MET A 50 27.13 -2.27 -5.61
CA MET A 50 27.06 -3.71 -5.87
C MET A 50 25.65 -4.14 -6.29
N PHE A 51 24.62 -3.74 -5.53
CA PHE A 51 23.22 -4.05 -5.81
C PHE A 51 22.82 -3.57 -7.21
N ASN A 52 23.14 -2.33 -7.53
CA ASN A 52 22.83 -1.72 -8.82
C ASN A 52 23.53 -2.42 -9.99
N PHE A 53 24.80 -2.78 -9.83
CA PHE A 53 25.51 -3.52 -10.88
C PHE A 53 24.99 -4.95 -11.02
N ASN A 54 24.66 -5.64 -9.92
CA ASN A 54 24.00 -6.95 -9.97
C ASN A 54 22.67 -6.86 -10.74
N HIS A 55 21.88 -5.80 -10.51
CA HIS A 55 20.63 -5.58 -11.25
C HIS A 55 20.86 -5.39 -12.75
N PHE A 56 21.93 -4.68 -13.13
CA PHE A 56 22.35 -4.58 -14.53
C PHE A 56 22.72 -5.95 -15.09
N VAL A 57 23.54 -6.74 -14.39
CA VAL A 57 23.94 -8.09 -14.80
C VAL A 57 22.73 -9.00 -14.98
N GLN A 58 21.77 -8.96 -14.06
CA GLN A 58 20.56 -9.80 -14.10
C GLN A 58 19.57 -9.40 -15.20
N SER A 59 19.65 -8.17 -15.70
CA SER A 59 18.79 -7.68 -16.76
C SER A 59 19.22 -8.25 -18.11
N HIS A 60 18.48 -9.23 -18.64
CA HIS A 60 18.80 -9.81 -19.95
C HIS A 60 18.55 -8.83 -21.10
N TYR A 61 17.52 -8.00 -20.97
CA TYR A 61 17.22 -6.90 -21.88
C TYR A 61 17.29 -5.57 -21.14
N ILE A 62 17.71 -4.53 -21.85
CA ILE A 62 17.81 -3.16 -21.35
C ILE A 62 16.88 -2.28 -22.17
N GLU A 63 16.07 -1.48 -21.49
CA GLU A 63 15.27 -0.44 -22.12
C GLU A 63 16.13 0.79 -22.41
N ILE A 64 16.13 1.20 -23.68
CA ILE A 64 16.83 2.37 -24.17
C ILE A 64 15.86 3.33 -24.83
N GLU A 65 16.17 4.62 -24.76
CA GLU A 65 15.42 5.66 -25.46
C GLU A 65 16.08 5.94 -26.81
N ASN A 66 15.30 5.92 -27.89
CA ASN A 66 15.77 6.39 -29.18
C ASN A 66 15.85 7.91 -29.17
N ASN A 67 17.07 8.45 -29.24
CA ASN A 67 17.32 9.90 -29.19
C ASN A 67 16.66 10.70 -30.33
N GLU A 68 16.29 10.06 -31.45
CA GLU A 68 15.68 10.74 -32.59
C GLU A 68 14.15 10.75 -32.54
N THR A 69 13.52 9.72 -31.99
CA THR A 69 12.05 9.55 -31.99
C THR A 69 11.43 9.66 -30.60
N GLY A 70 12.22 9.58 -29.52
CA GLY A 70 11.73 9.45 -28.14
C GLY A 70 11.03 8.12 -27.85
N GLU A 71 11.11 7.16 -28.78
CA GLU A 71 10.49 5.84 -28.60
C GLU A 71 11.36 4.93 -27.73
N LEU A 72 10.70 4.15 -26.88
CA LEU A 72 11.34 3.16 -26.02
C LEU A 72 11.60 1.87 -26.82
N ASN A 73 12.86 1.45 -26.87
CA ASN A 73 13.28 0.21 -27.49
C ASN A 73 13.93 -0.72 -26.45
N GLN A 74 13.83 -2.02 -26.66
CA GLN A 74 14.56 -3.01 -25.85
C GLN A 74 15.74 -3.55 -26.66
N ILE A 75 16.93 -3.50 -26.07
CA ILE A 75 18.14 -4.13 -26.62
C ILE A 75 18.56 -5.30 -25.73
N LEU A 76 19.24 -6.28 -26.33
CA LEU A 76 19.92 -7.31 -25.56
C LEU A 76 21.03 -6.66 -24.73
N ASN A 77 21.14 -7.01 -23.45
CA ASN A 77 22.19 -6.49 -22.60
C ASN A 77 23.58 -6.82 -23.21
N PRO A 78 24.48 -5.84 -23.35
CA PRO A 78 25.82 -6.04 -23.93
C PRO A 78 26.63 -7.17 -23.31
N LEU A 79 26.39 -7.49 -22.04
CA LEU A 79 27.00 -8.63 -21.36
C LEU A 79 26.71 -9.94 -22.08
N TYR A 80 25.51 -10.09 -22.64
CA TYR A 80 25.02 -11.28 -23.32
C TYR A 80 25.14 -11.21 -24.85
N ASP A 81 25.47 -10.04 -25.41
CA ASP A 81 25.67 -9.84 -26.84
C ASP A 81 27.11 -10.18 -27.28
N LYS A 82 27.22 -11.10 -28.24
CA LYS A 82 28.51 -11.53 -28.82
C LYS A 82 29.15 -10.48 -29.72
N ASN A 83 28.35 -9.59 -30.30
CA ASN A 83 28.80 -8.58 -31.26
C ASN A 83 29.24 -7.26 -30.60
N ASN A 84 29.10 -7.15 -29.29
CA ASN A 84 29.40 -5.93 -28.56
C ASN A 84 30.88 -5.84 -28.14
N ASN A 85 31.27 -4.72 -27.54
CA ASN A 85 32.63 -4.44 -27.08
C ASN A 85 33.18 -5.58 -26.22
N SER A 86 34.47 -5.92 -26.41
CA SER A 86 35.16 -7.00 -25.72
C SER A 86 35.16 -6.82 -24.19
N ILE A 87 34.99 -5.60 -23.68
CA ILE A 87 34.84 -5.35 -22.25
C ILE A 87 33.68 -6.14 -21.62
N TYR A 88 32.54 -6.22 -22.32
CA TYR A 88 31.35 -6.95 -21.87
C TYR A 88 31.53 -8.47 -21.97
N SER A 89 32.55 -8.94 -22.68
CA SER A 89 32.87 -10.36 -22.89
C SER A 89 33.77 -10.95 -21.80
N LYS A 90 34.39 -10.11 -20.97
CA LYS A 90 35.30 -10.55 -19.91
C LYS A 90 34.58 -11.54 -18.98
N ARG A 91 35.13 -12.74 -18.85
CA ARG A 91 34.66 -13.78 -17.92
C ARG A 91 35.84 -14.50 -17.30
N ASN A 92 35.69 -14.85 -16.04
CA ASN A 92 36.55 -15.78 -15.33
C ASN A 92 35.81 -17.09 -15.03
N THR A 93 36.56 -18.17 -14.80
CA THR A 93 36.01 -19.53 -14.56
C THR A 93 36.42 -20.09 -13.20
N ASN A 94 36.98 -19.26 -12.32
CA ASN A 94 37.47 -19.70 -11.03
C ASN A 94 36.34 -20.10 -10.07
N ASN A 95 36.57 -21.20 -9.35
CA ASN A 95 35.75 -21.58 -8.20
C ASN A 95 35.85 -20.50 -7.10
N VAL A 96 34.83 -20.37 -6.26
CA VAL A 96 34.77 -19.41 -5.17
C VAL A 96 35.94 -19.61 -4.18
N ASN A 97 36.32 -20.85 -3.87
CA ASN A 97 37.50 -21.16 -3.04
C ASN A 97 38.79 -21.39 -3.86
N GLY A 98 38.72 -21.23 -5.19
CA GLY A 98 39.85 -21.43 -6.09
C GLY A 98 40.76 -20.20 -6.17
N ASN A 99 41.89 -20.35 -6.86
CA ASN A 99 42.79 -19.23 -7.12
C ASN A 99 42.06 -18.14 -7.93
N ILE A 100 42.28 -16.88 -7.55
CA ILE A 100 41.74 -15.73 -8.25
C ILE A 100 42.48 -15.60 -9.60
N SER A 101 41.72 -15.39 -10.68
CA SER A 101 42.29 -15.19 -12.01
C SER A 101 43.12 -13.90 -12.05
N LYS A 102 44.22 -13.89 -12.81
CA LYS A 102 45.01 -12.66 -13.03
C LYS A 102 44.54 -11.86 -14.24
N GLU A 103 43.61 -12.40 -15.01
CA GLU A 103 43.16 -11.84 -16.29
C GLU A 103 41.63 -11.68 -16.30
N ASN A 104 41.11 -11.06 -17.37
CA ASN A 104 39.67 -10.97 -17.68
C ASN A 104 38.77 -10.44 -16.55
N TYR A 105 39.31 -9.57 -15.70
CA TYR A 105 38.55 -8.84 -14.70
C TYR A 105 38.20 -7.42 -15.19
N LEU A 106 37.16 -6.83 -14.60
CA LEU A 106 36.79 -5.43 -14.80
C LEU A 106 37.56 -4.57 -13.79
N ASN A 107 38.31 -3.59 -14.29
CA ASN A 107 38.97 -2.59 -13.46
C ASN A 107 37.96 -1.48 -13.13
N TRP A 108 37.34 -1.55 -11.96
CA TRP A 108 36.15 -0.77 -11.63
C TRP A 108 36.48 0.70 -11.35
N ALA A 109 37.22 0.95 -10.27
CA ALA A 109 37.73 2.28 -9.92
C ALA A 109 39.17 2.19 -9.38
N SER A 110 40.07 2.98 -9.94
CA SER A 110 41.48 3.05 -9.50
C SER A 110 41.67 3.98 -8.29
N GLU A 111 42.80 3.84 -7.55
CA GLU A 111 43.26 4.77 -6.48
C GLU A 111 43.22 6.26 -6.91
N ASN A 112 43.26 6.56 -8.22
CA ASN A 112 43.17 7.91 -8.77
C ASN A 112 41.73 8.37 -9.11
N ASN A 113 40.69 7.65 -8.67
CA ASN A 113 39.28 7.88 -9.03
C ASN A 113 38.98 7.83 -10.54
N GLN A 114 39.85 7.18 -11.33
CA GLN A 114 39.57 6.91 -12.73
C GLN A 114 38.66 5.67 -12.83
N GLU A 115 37.41 5.92 -13.20
CA GLU A 115 36.30 4.95 -13.32
C GLU A 115 36.39 4.18 -14.66
N GLN A 116 37.51 3.48 -14.88
CA GLN A 116 37.92 2.94 -16.19
C GLN A 116 36.85 2.04 -16.82
N ASP A 117 36.68 0.81 -16.32
CA ASP A 117 35.72 -0.13 -16.92
C ASP A 117 34.29 0.16 -16.43
N ARG A 118 34.12 0.85 -15.29
CA ARG A 118 32.82 1.30 -14.76
C ARG A 118 32.07 2.19 -15.77
N SER A 119 32.79 3.00 -16.55
CA SER A 119 32.21 3.93 -17.54
C SER A 119 31.41 3.26 -18.67
N TYR A 120 31.59 1.95 -18.89
CA TYR A 120 30.79 1.17 -19.85
C TYR A 120 29.40 0.79 -19.31
N PHE A 121 29.17 0.94 -18.01
CA PHE A 121 27.95 0.49 -17.34
C PHE A 121 27.08 1.64 -16.81
N ILE A 122 27.48 2.88 -17.08
CA ILE A 122 26.69 4.09 -16.79
C ILE A 122 25.98 4.57 -18.06
N ASP A 123 24.95 5.39 -17.89
CA ASP A 123 24.21 5.99 -19.00
C ASP A 123 25.10 6.94 -19.82
N LYS A 124 24.92 6.92 -21.14
CA LYS A 124 25.61 7.81 -22.08
C LYS A 124 25.53 9.29 -21.69
N LYS A 125 24.41 9.74 -21.11
CA LYS A 125 24.18 11.14 -20.69
C LYS A 125 25.14 11.60 -19.58
N CYS A 126 25.75 10.67 -18.86
CA CYS A 126 26.72 10.96 -17.81
C CYS A 126 28.06 11.43 -18.37
N ILE A 127 28.34 11.20 -19.66
CA ILE A 127 29.64 11.46 -20.27
C ILE A 127 29.61 12.85 -20.92
N LYS A 128 30.18 13.84 -20.22
CA LYS A 128 30.35 15.20 -20.74
C LYS A 128 31.78 15.38 -21.25
N ASN A 129 31.95 15.35 -22.58
CA ASN A 129 33.20 15.65 -23.29
C ASN A 129 34.42 14.79 -22.92
N THR A 130 34.60 13.62 -23.54
CA THR A 130 35.92 12.99 -23.66
C THR A 130 36.04 12.11 -24.90
N THR A 131 37.24 12.08 -25.47
CA THR A 131 37.77 11.12 -26.45
C THR A 131 37.99 9.72 -25.85
N GLU A 132 37.29 9.37 -24.76
CA GLU A 132 37.49 8.13 -24.00
C GLU A 132 36.31 7.17 -24.22
N ILE A 133 36.67 5.91 -24.46
CA ILE A 133 35.79 4.80 -24.80
C ILE A 133 34.80 4.59 -23.65
N SER A 134 33.50 4.62 -23.95
CA SER A 134 32.45 4.71 -22.94
C SER A 134 31.13 4.09 -23.42
N SER A 135 30.13 3.97 -22.53
CA SER A 135 28.81 3.40 -22.85
C SER A 135 28.12 4.15 -23.99
N ASP A 136 27.72 3.42 -25.03
CA ASP A 136 26.93 3.95 -26.15
C ASP A 136 25.41 3.94 -25.89
N MET A 137 24.97 3.51 -24.69
CA MET A 137 23.56 3.26 -24.37
C MET A 137 22.88 4.45 -23.68
N SER A 138 21.77 4.93 -24.25
CA SER A 138 20.86 5.91 -23.64
C SER A 138 19.80 5.15 -22.84
N MET A 139 20.05 4.89 -21.56
CA MET A 139 19.20 4.00 -20.75
C MET A 139 18.01 4.77 -20.18
N THR A 140 16.83 4.15 -20.16
CA THR A 140 15.64 4.78 -19.56
C THR A 140 15.69 4.76 -18.04
N GLN A 141 16.43 3.80 -17.48
CA GLN A 141 16.72 3.65 -16.06
C GLN A 141 18.24 3.65 -15.83
N ASP A 142 18.70 4.55 -14.95
CA ASP A 142 20.08 4.56 -14.50
C ASP A 142 20.30 3.40 -13.51
N PHE A 143 20.99 2.34 -13.95
CA PHE A 143 21.43 1.28 -13.03
C PHE A 143 22.48 1.85 -12.06
N LEU A 144 23.55 2.44 -12.60
CA LEU A 144 24.62 3.05 -11.82
C LEU A 144 24.54 4.58 -11.88
N LYS A 145 24.91 5.24 -10.77
CA LYS A 145 25.05 6.70 -10.75
C LYS A 145 26.17 7.13 -11.71
N CYS A 146 26.02 8.30 -12.34
CA CYS A 146 27.05 8.87 -13.22
C CYS A 146 28.44 8.93 -12.59
N THR A 147 28.51 9.20 -11.29
CA THR A 147 29.75 9.20 -10.52
C THR A 147 29.64 8.22 -9.37
N LEU A 148 30.75 7.56 -9.04
CA LEU A 148 30.83 6.73 -7.84
C LEU A 148 30.55 7.60 -6.60
N ASP A 149 29.81 7.03 -5.64
CA ASP A 149 29.35 7.76 -4.46
C ASP A 149 30.52 8.38 -3.69
N SER A 150 30.39 9.64 -3.29
CA SER A 150 31.45 10.37 -2.59
C SER A 150 31.80 9.72 -1.25
N SER A 151 30.83 9.05 -0.62
CA SER A 151 31.03 8.24 0.59
C SER A 151 32.01 7.09 0.40
N ILE A 152 32.16 6.56 -0.82
CA ILE A 152 33.15 5.53 -1.16
C ILE A 152 34.51 6.19 -1.45
N LYS A 153 34.53 7.23 -2.29
CA LYS A 153 35.77 7.95 -2.70
C LYS A 153 36.57 8.52 -1.52
N THR A 154 35.88 8.82 -0.42
CA THR A 154 36.47 9.41 0.80
C THR A 154 36.56 8.42 1.96
N SER A 155 36.43 7.12 1.69
CA SER A 155 36.49 6.07 2.70
C SER A 155 37.80 5.29 2.67
N GLU A 156 37.96 4.44 3.68
CA GLU A 156 39.03 3.43 3.77
C GLU A 156 38.86 2.30 2.75
N PHE A 157 37.73 2.23 2.03
CA PHE A 157 37.44 1.18 1.07
C PHE A 157 37.45 1.70 -0.37
N SER A 158 38.00 0.89 -1.27
CA SER A 158 37.94 1.11 -2.72
C SER A 158 37.43 -0.14 -3.42
N LEU A 159 36.42 0.02 -4.28
CA LEU A 159 35.97 -1.05 -5.18
C LEU A 159 36.83 -1.00 -6.45
N GLU A 160 37.92 -1.78 -6.45
CA GLU A 160 38.91 -1.74 -7.53
C GLU A 160 38.62 -2.73 -8.65
N ARG A 161 37.99 -3.85 -8.33
CA ARG A 161 37.87 -4.97 -9.27
C ARG A 161 36.53 -5.68 -9.15
N VAL A 162 35.99 -6.04 -10.30
CA VAL A 162 34.79 -6.88 -10.41
C VAL A 162 35.06 -8.03 -11.37
N ASP A 163 34.79 -9.25 -10.93
CA ASP A 163 34.89 -10.44 -11.76
C ASP A 163 33.50 -10.96 -12.12
N LEU A 164 33.27 -11.15 -13.41
CA LEU A 164 32.11 -11.86 -13.93
C LEU A 164 32.50 -13.32 -14.11
N ILE A 165 31.95 -14.21 -13.29
CA ILE A 165 32.25 -15.64 -13.33
C ILE A 165 31.23 -16.33 -14.22
N GLY A 166 31.70 -17.06 -15.22
CA GLY A 166 30.84 -17.79 -16.14
C GLY A 166 31.57 -18.24 -17.40
N ASN A 167 30.83 -18.33 -18.51
CA ASN A 167 31.37 -18.85 -19.76
C ASN A 167 31.45 -17.74 -20.82
N ALA A 168 32.67 -17.39 -21.24
CA ALA A 168 32.89 -16.34 -22.25
C ALA A 168 32.25 -16.66 -23.61
N ASN A 169 32.21 -17.93 -24.01
CA ASN A 169 31.69 -18.36 -25.33
C ASN A 169 30.17 -18.25 -25.41
N ASN A 170 29.48 -18.59 -24.30
CA ASN A 170 28.02 -18.51 -24.21
C ASN A 170 27.54 -17.18 -23.62
N ARG A 171 28.46 -16.36 -23.11
CA ARG A 171 28.21 -15.10 -22.40
C ARG A 171 27.46 -15.25 -21.07
N ASP A 172 27.28 -16.47 -20.57
CA ASP A 172 26.65 -16.74 -19.29
C ASP A 172 27.42 -16.13 -18.13
N ILE A 173 26.70 -15.67 -17.11
CA ILE A 173 27.23 -15.19 -15.83
C ILE A 173 26.53 -15.98 -14.73
N THR A 174 27.30 -16.73 -13.95
CA THR A 174 26.81 -17.53 -12.83
C THR A 174 27.01 -16.85 -11.49
N ARG A 175 28.10 -16.08 -11.35
CA ARG A 175 28.47 -15.40 -10.11
C ARG A 175 29.16 -14.08 -10.42
N VAL A 176 28.97 -13.07 -9.59
CA VAL A 176 29.71 -11.80 -9.63
C VAL A 176 30.52 -11.67 -8.35
N ASP A 177 31.82 -11.45 -8.48
CA ASP A 177 32.72 -11.21 -7.34
C ASP A 177 33.18 -9.76 -7.33
N TYR A 178 33.02 -9.08 -6.19
CA TYR A 178 33.44 -7.69 -5.99
C TYR A 178 34.61 -7.65 -5.01
N PHE A 179 35.71 -7.00 -5.41
CA PHE A 179 36.94 -6.92 -4.65
C PHE A 179 37.08 -5.52 -4.04
N LEU A 180 36.88 -5.44 -2.73
CA LEU A 180 37.06 -4.24 -1.95
C LEU A 180 38.45 -4.23 -1.32
N THR A 181 39.27 -3.25 -1.68
CA THR A 181 40.52 -2.97 -0.98
C THR A 181 40.22 -2.21 0.31
N TYR A 182 40.88 -2.58 1.40
CA TYR A 182 40.91 -1.78 2.62
C TYR A 182 42.26 -1.08 2.79
N THR A 183 42.23 0.25 2.81
CA THR A 183 43.38 1.13 2.98
C THR A 183 43.10 2.08 4.16
N PRO A 184 43.65 1.83 5.35
CA PRO A 184 43.42 2.69 6.51
C PRO A 184 44.04 4.09 6.31
N PHE A 185 43.35 5.13 6.79
CA PHE A 185 43.79 6.53 6.66
C PHE A 185 45.08 6.84 7.43
N ASP A 186 45.23 6.22 8.60
CA ASP A 186 46.39 6.39 9.44
C ASP A 186 47.31 5.19 9.16
N GLY A 187 48.48 5.42 8.56
CA GLY A 187 49.44 4.38 8.16
C GLY A 187 49.97 3.50 9.31
N GLN A 188 49.44 3.70 10.52
CA GLN A 188 49.60 2.84 11.68
C GLN A 188 48.23 2.52 12.32
N LYS A 189 47.61 1.38 11.96
CA LYS A 189 47.13 0.33 12.89
C LYS A 189 46.32 -0.77 12.19
N GLU A 190 46.35 -1.91 12.88
CA GLU A 190 45.64 -3.18 12.69
C GLU A 190 45.13 -3.54 11.29
N ALA A 191 45.87 -4.42 10.62
CA ALA A 191 45.56 -4.98 9.30
C ALA A 191 44.21 -5.71 9.19
N ALA A 192 43.48 -5.91 10.30
CA ALA A 192 42.16 -6.55 10.34
C ALA A 192 41.03 -5.58 10.79
N GLU A 193 41.26 -4.26 10.83
CA GLU A 193 40.26 -3.28 11.30
C GLU A 193 38.99 -3.22 10.41
N PHE A 194 39.08 -3.67 9.15
CA PHE A 194 37.92 -3.84 8.28
C PHE A 194 36.83 -4.77 8.88
N GLU A 195 37.18 -5.64 9.82
CA GLU A 195 36.24 -6.51 10.55
C GLU A 195 35.20 -5.72 11.33
N THR A 196 35.53 -4.49 11.75
CA THR A 196 34.58 -3.62 12.45
C THR A 196 33.40 -3.16 11.60
N TYR A 197 33.47 -3.33 10.27
CA TYR A 197 32.40 -2.99 9.34
C TYR A 197 31.42 -4.14 9.10
N THR A 198 31.66 -5.33 9.66
CA THR A 198 30.86 -6.55 9.38
C THR A 198 29.37 -6.34 9.64
N SER A 199 29.00 -5.78 10.80
CA SER A 199 27.60 -5.50 11.13
C SER A 199 26.98 -4.45 10.20
N ASN A 200 27.76 -3.43 9.80
CA ASN A 200 27.29 -2.39 8.90
C ASN A 200 27.01 -2.95 7.50
N PHE A 201 27.90 -3.80 6.97
CA PHE A 201 27.66 -4.51 5.72
C PHE A 201 26.40 -5.37 5.78
N ILE A 202 26.23 -6.20 6.82
CA ILE A 202 25.03 -7.03 6.99
C ILE A 202 23.76 -6.16 6.99
N ASN A 203 23.78 -5.04 7.73
CA ASN A 203 22.65 -4.11 7.76
C ASN A 203 22.37 -3.49 6.37
N SER A 204 23.40 -3.02 5.67
CA SER A 204 23.25 -2.43 4.32
C SER A 204 22.69 -3.44 3.32
N PHE A 205 23.16 -4.69 3.35
CA PHE A 205 22.67 -5.79 2.51
C PHE A 205 21.19 -6.11 2.80
N ASN A 206 20.82 -6.24 4.07
CA ASN A 206 19.44 -6.48 4.49
C ASN A 206 18.48 -5.36 4.05
N GLN A 207 18.90 -4.09 4.13
CA GLN A 207 18.10 -2.96 3.68
C GLN A 207 17.80 -3.00 2.18
N LYS A 208 18.68 -3.59 1.39
CA LYS A 208 18.53 -3.77 -0.07
C LYS A 208 17.90 -5.10 -0.45
N VAL A 209 17.51 -5.94 0.53
CA VAL A 209 17.02 -7.31 0.29
C VAL A 209 18.02 -8.12 -0.58
N LEU A 210 19.31 -7.85 -0.39
CA LEU A 210 20.39 -8.50 -1.10
C LEU A 210 21.16 -9.38 -0.12
N ALA A 211 21.40 -10.64 -0.46
CA ALA A 211 22.25 -11.54 0.31
C ALA A 211 23.50 -11.85 -0.51
N TYR A 212 24.67 -11.72 0.12
CA TYR A 212 25.91 -12.27 -0.44
C TYR A 212 26.02 -13.74 -0.05
N ASP A 213 26.58 -14.55 -0.94
CA ASP A 213 26.81 -15.98 -0.68
C ASP A 213 28.06 -16.20 0.16
N GLN A 214 29.11 -15.41 -0.12
CA GLN A 214 30.37 -15.46 0.61
C GLN A 214 31.01 -14.07 0.70
N ALA A 215 31.73 -13.85 1.80
CA ALA A 215 32.50 -12.64 2.06
C ALA A 215 33.91 -13.07 2.47
N SER A 216 34.77 -13.36 1.48
CA SER A 216 36.11 -13.91 1.72
C SER A 216 37.15 -12.82 1.96
N ILE A 217 38.08 -13.06 2.88
CA ILE A 217 39.24 -12.18 3.08
C ILE A 217 40.26 -12.43 1.98
N ILE A 218 40.73 -11.34 1.39
CA ILE A 218 41.74 -11.33 0.33
C ILE A 218 42.98 -10.56 0.75
N GLU A 219 44.13 -10.94 0.23
CA GLU A 219 45.41 -10.28 0.47
C GLU A 219 46.22 -10.09 -0.82
N ARG A 220 47.06 -9.05 -0.86
CA ARG A 220 48.04 -8.84 -1.92
C ARG A 220 49.32 -8.21 -1.38
N ASN A 221 50.42 -8.43 -2.11
CA ASN A 221 51.73 -7.84 -1.80
C ASN A 221 52.04 -6.62 -2.68
N THR A 222 51.34 -6.46 -3.80
CA THR A 222 51.52 -5.36 -4.75
C THR A 222 50.30 -4.44 -4.71
N LYS A 223 50.37 -3.30 -5.40
CA LYS A 223 49.21 -2.43 -5.61
C LYS A 223 48.29 -2.89 -6.76
N SER A 224 48.64 -3.97 -7.46
CA SER A 224 47.89 -4.39 -8.65
C SER A 224 46.58 -5.08 -8.27
N PRO A 225 45.44 -4.74 -8.90
CA PRO A 225 44.20 -5.50 -8.75
C PRO A 225 44.27 -6.94 -9.28
N ALA A 226 45.28 -7.27 -10.10
CA ALA A 226 45.49 -8.63 -10.62
C ALA A 226 46.08 -9.59 -9.58
N ASP A 227 46.75 -9.07 -8.54
CA ASP A 227 47.55 -9.87 -7.59
C ASP A 227 46.79 -10.20 -6.30
N TRP A 228 45.47 -10.09 -6.30
CA TRP A 228 44.65 -10.54 -5.17
C TRP A 228 44.70 -12.06 -5.01
N GLU A 229 44.89 -12.50 -3.78
CA GLU A 229 44.89 -13.90 -3.37
C GLU A 229 43.90 -14.12 -2.23
N LEU A 230 43.30 -15.31 -2.15
CA LEU A 230 42.41 -15.66 -1.04
C LEU A 230 43.22 -15.99 0.20
N MET A 231 42.88 -15.38 1.32
CA MET A 231 43.39 -15.85 2.60
C MET A 231 42.65 -17.14 2.96
N LYS A 232 43.35 -18.26 2.99
CA LYS A 232 42.79 -19.57 3.38
C LYS A 232 42.88 -19.81 4.87
N ILE A 233 41.94 -20.52 5.48
CA ILE A 233 42.03 -20.97 6.88
C ILE A 233 43.21 -21.96 6.99
N ALA A 234 44.02 -21.82 8.06
CA ALA A 234 45.25 -22.59 8.22
C ALA A 234 44.99 -24.11 8.13
N GLY A 235 45.71 -24.81 7.25
CA GLY A 235 45.57 -26.25 7.05
C GLY A 235 44.37 -26.68 6.20
N THR A 236 43.66 -25.75 5.57
CA THR A 236 42.51 -26.04 4.70
C THR A 236 42.57 -25.24 3.39
N ASP A 237 41.78 -25.66 2.40
CA ASP A 237 41.57 -24.91 1.16
C ASP A 237 40.37 -23.94 1.20
N VAL A 238 39.75 -23.77 2.36
CA VAL A 238 38.59 -22.89 2.55
C VAL A 238 39.05 -21.46 2.76
N SER A 239 38.43 -20.48 2.08
CA SER A 239 38.73 -19.07 2.33
C SER A 239 38.24 -18.64 3.71
N LEU A 240 39.05 -17.83 4.39
CA LEU A 240 38.69 -17.16 5.64
C LEU A 240 37.56 -16.17 5.35
N GLN A 241 36.47 -16.23 6.11
CA GLN A 241 35.33 -15.33 5.91
C GLN A 241 35.44 -14.08 6.79
N LEU A 242 34.78 -13.00 6.36
CA LEU A 242 34.52 -11.81 7.16
C LEU A 242 33.75 -12.19 8.43
N GLY A 243 34.21 -11.70 9.57
CA GLY A 243 33.73 -12.07 10.90
C GLY A 243 34.55 -13.19 11.58
N GLU A 244 35.37 -13.93 10.83
CA GLU A 244 36.14 -15.07 11.35
C GLU A 244 37.62 -14.75 11.62
N SER A 245 38.09 -13.55 11.25
CA SER A 245 39.51 -13.18 11.32
C SER A 245 40.09 -13.19 12.74
N ILE A 246 39.25 -13.12 13.78
CA ILE A 246 39.70 -13.12 15.18
C ILE A 246 40.53 -14.37 15.53
N THR A 247 40.23 -15.51 14.88
CA THR A 247 40.94 -16.78 15.10
C THR A 247 42.29 -16.86 14.37
N GLN A 248 42.57 -15.92 13.46
CA GLN A 248 43.73 -15.94 12.56
C GLN A 248 44.52 -14.61 12.57
N LEU A 249 44.34 -13.76 13.59
CA LEU A 249 44.93 -12.41 13.67
C LEU A 249 46.46 -12.39 13.50
N ASN A 250 47.17 -13.43 13.95
CA ASN A 250 48.63 -13.57 13.84
C ASN A 250 49.15 -13.66 12.38
N ARG A 251 48.26 -13.95 11.43
CA ARG A 251 48.59 -14.08 10.00
C ARG A 251 48.52 -12.75 9.26
N PHE A 252 47.84 -11.76 9.82
CA PHE A 252 47.81 -10.42 9.25
C PHE A 252 49.17 -9.75 9.43
N LYS A 253 49.79 -9.37 8.31
CA LYS A 253 51.11 -8.73 8.26
C LYS A 253 50.98 -7.29 7.84
N LYS A 254 51.73 -6.40 8.49
CA LYS A 254 51.68 -4.96 8.25
C LYS A 254 52.14 -4.54 6.83
N ASN A 255 52.87 -5.39 6.12
CA ASN A 255 53.40 -5.11 4.78
C ASN A 255 52.49 -5.65 3.66
N LYS A 256 51.32 -6.18 3.98
CA LYS A 256 50.33 -6.64 3.01
C LYS A 256 49.12 -5.72 3.00
N THR A 257 48.48 -5.64 1.85
CA THR A 257 47.17 -5.00 1.71
C THR A 257 46.10 -6.06 1.81
N TYR A 258 45.04 -5.75 2.56
CA TYR A 258 43.91 -6.65 2.79
C TYR A 258 42.65 -6.08 2.16
N GLY A 259 41.66 -6.94 2.01
CA GLY A 259 40.38 -6.58 1.44
C GLY A 259 39.33 -7.64 1.69
N ILE A 260 38.14 -7.39 1.14
CA ILE A 260 37.00 -8.29 1.20
C ILE A 260 36.55 -8.58 -0.23
N ARG A 261 36.36 -9.85 -0.55
CA ARG A 261 35.70 -10.31 -1.77
C ARG A 261 34.28 -10.75 -1.44
N PHE A 262 33.30 -9.97 -1.88
CA PHE A 262 31.89 -10.37 -1.83
C PHE A 262 31.50 -11.12 -3.10
N SER A 263 30.85 -12.27 -2.95
CA SER A 263 30.43 -13.14 -4.05
C SER A 263 28.92 -13.29 -4.06
N PHE A 264 28.31 -13.15 -5.24
CA PHE A 264 26.86 -13.24 -5.46
C PHE A 264 26.53 -14.18 -6.61
N TYR A 265 25.76 -15.24 -6.38
CA TYR A 265 25.25 -16.12 -7.43
C TYR A 265 24.02 -15.50 -8.09
N MET A 266 24.09 -15.29 -9.41
CA MET A 266 23.12 -14.47 -10.14
C MET A 266 21.75 -15.13 -10.34
N ASN A 267 21.61 -16.42 -10.04
CA ASN A 267 20.34 -17.14 -10.21
C ASN A 267 19.47 -17.16 -8.93
N GLU A 268 19.96 -16.61 -7.82
CA GLU A 268 19.20 -16.56 -6.57
C GLU A 268 18.41 -15.25 -6.47
N GLY A 269 17.09 -15.35 -6.27
CA GLY A 269 16.24 -14.19 -5.98
C GLY A 269 15.83 -13.34 -7.18
N VAL A 270 16.26 -13.67 -8.41
CA VAL A 270 15.95 -12.89 -9.63
C VAL A 270 14.58 -13.21 -10.21
N TYR A 271 14.24 -14.50 -10.22
CA TYR A 271 12.96 -14.95 -10.71
C TYR A 271 11.98 -15.09 -9.56
N LEU A 272 10.74 -14.67 -9.79
CA LEU A 272 9.65 -14.96 -8.87
C LEU A 272 9.57 -16.47 -8.68
N LYS A 273 9.66 -16.87 -7.41
CA LYS A 273 9.55 -18.27 -7.04
C LYS A 273 8.09 -18.64 -6.81
N SER A 274 7.77 -19.90 -7.09
CA SER A 274 6.45 -20.48 -6.88
C SER A 274 6.03 -20.50 -5.41
N ASP A 275 6.99 -20.47 -4.48
CA ASP A 275 6.76 -20.41 -3.03
C ASP A 275 6.53 -18.98 -2.51
N GLY A 276 6.63 -17.96 -3.36
CA GLY A 276 6.46 -16.56 -2.99
C GLY A 276 7.60 -15.97 -2.15
N SER A 277 8.75 -16.65 -2.04
CA SER A 277 9.87 -16.16 -1.21
C SER A 277 10.60 -14.96 -1.82
N VAL A 278 10.28 -14.59 -3.06
CA VAL A 278 10.88 -13.48 -3.80
C VAL A 278 9.80 -12.45 -4.10
N SER A 279 9.98 -11.22 -3.62
CA SER A 279 9.02 -10.12 -3.83
C SER A 279 9.10 -9.56 -5.25
N ALA A 280 7.93 -9.25 -5.84
CA ALA A 280 7.85 -8.50 -7.08
C ALA A 280 7.76 -6.99 -6.81
N GLU A 281 8.59 -6.18 -7.45
CA GLU A 281 8.42 -4.72 -7.47
C GLU A 281 7.18 -4.30 -8.28
N LYS A 282 6.94 -5.00 -9.39
CA LYS A 282 5.75 -4.88 -10.23
C LYS A 282 5.50 -6.22 -10.92
N LEU A 283 4.24 -6.54 -11.16
CA LEU A 283 3.85 -7.68 -11.98
C LEU A 283 2.87 -7.20 -13.05
N CYS A 284 3.21 -7.44 -14.31
CA CYS A 284 2.40 -7.01 -15.46
C CYS A 284 1.90 -8.23 -16.21
N TRP A 285 0.67 -8.14 -16.72
CA TRP A 285 0.10 -9.15 -17.60
C TRP A 285 0.40 -8.81 -19.06
N SER A 286 0.69 -9.82 -19.88
CA SER A 286 0.82 -9.65 -21.32
C SER A 286 -0.55 -9.80 -22.00
N GLU A 287 -0.74 -9.04 -23.08
CA GLU A 287 -1.90 -9.22 -23.97
C GLU A 287 -1.44 -9.89 -25.27
N LYS A 288 -2.34 -10.61 -25.95
CA LYS A 288 -2.02 -11.32 -27.21
C LYS A 288 -1.37 -10.41 -28.28
N THR A 289 -1.68 -9.11 -28.26
CA THR A 289 -1.29 -8.14 -29.29
C THR A 289 -0.45 -6.98 -28.75
N LYS A 290 -0.26 -6.86 -27.43
CA LYS A 290 0.51 -5.77 -26.79
C LYS A 290 1.51 -6.35 -25.81
N ALA A 291 2.74 -5.80 -25.84
CA ALA A 291 3.82 -6.21 -24.95
C ALA A 291 3.50 -5.95 -23.46
N LEU A 292 2.64 -4.96 -23.17
CA LEU A 292 2.29 -4.53 -21.82
C LEU A 292 0.77 -4.41 -21.67
N GLY A 293 0.18 -5.26 -20.84
CA GLY A 293 -1.16 -5.12 -20.28
C GLY A 293 -1.14 -4.46 -18.89
N PRO A 294 -2.17 -4.65 -18.05
CA PRO A 294 -2.24 -4.03 -16.73
C PRO A 294 -1.15 -4.54 -15.79
N CYS A 295 -0.73 -3.69 -14.86
CA CYS A 295 0.27 -4.04 -13.84
C CYS A 295 -0.25 -3.84 -12.42
N LEU A 296 0.19 -4.70 -11.50
CA LEU A 296 0.04 -4.55 -10.06
C LEU A 296 1.39 -4.17 -9.44
N LYS A 297 1.36 -3.19 -8.54
CA LYS A 297 2.53 -2.77 -7.75
C LYS A 297 2.16 -2.38 -6.33
N PRO A 298 3.06 -2.52 -5.34
CA PRO A 298 2.84 -2.01 -4.00
C PRO A 298 2.73 -0.49 -4.01
N TYR A 299 1.83 0.05 -3.17
CA TYR A 299 1.75 1.49 -2.95
C TYR A 299 2.82 1.92 -1.95
N ASN A 300 3.95 2.43 -2.46
CA ASN A 300 5.09 2.83 -1.65
C ASN A 300 5.25 4.36 -1.67
N THR A 301 4.39 5.09 -0.95
CA THR A 301 4.64 6.50 -0.57
C THR A 301 4.91 6.58 0.93
N ALA A 302 5.74 7.55 1.35
CA ALA A 302 6.25 7.65 2.72
C ALA A 302 5.16 7.79 3.81
N ASP A 303 3.95 8.19 3.41
CA ASP A 303 2.83 8.50 4.31
C ASP A 303 1.72 7.44 4.35
N ASP A 304 1.74 6.41 3.49
CA ASP A 304 0.60 5.51 3.34
C ASP A 304 0.97 4.02 3.54
N GLN A 305 0.15 3.35 4.35
CA GLN A 305 0.44 2.09 5.02
C GLN A 305 0.73 0.94 4.03
N LYS A 306 1.72 0.10 4.37
CA LYS A 306 2.29 -1.09 3.68
C LYS A 306 1.32 -2.18 3.19
N ASN A 307 0.01 -1.91 3.07
CA ASN A 307 -1.05 -2.90 2.85
C ASN A 307 -1.87 -2.65 1.58
N LYS A 308 -1.43 -1.77 0.66
CA LYS A 308 -2.17 -1.46 -0.56
C LYS A 308 -1.42 -1.95 -1.80
N LEU A 309 -2.15 -2.61 -2.69
CA LEU A 309 -1.73 -2.88 -4.07
C LEU A 309 -2.46 -1.93 -5.01
N VAL A 310 -1.75 -1.38 -5.98
CA VAL A 310 -2.31 -0.48 -7.00
C VAL A 310 -2.33 -1.19 -8.33
N LEU A 311 -3.50 -1.20 -8.96
CA LEU A 311 -3.69 -1.61 -10.34
C LEU A 311 -3.50 -0.39 -11.26
N VAL A 312 -2.63 -0.53 -12.24
CA VAL A 312 -2.40 0.49 -13.28
C VAL A 312 -2.69 -0.08 -14.67
N SER A 313 -3.22 0.76 -15.56
CA SER A 313 -3.49 0.38 -16.94
C SER A 313 -2.18 0.22 -17.72
N GLY A 314 -2.14 -0.72 -18.67
CA GLY A 314 -1.07 -0.84 -19.66
C GLY A 314 -1.18 0.15 -20.82
N ALA A 315 -2.29 0.90 -20.92
CA ALA A 315 -2.50 1.89 -21.97
C ALA A 315 -1.60 3.12 -21.79
N LEU A 316 -0.91 3.51 -22.87
CA LEU A 316 -0.06 4.70 -22.90
C LEU A 316 -0.88 5.99 -23.03
N ASP A 317 -2.01 5.97 -23.74
CA ASP A 317 -2.93 7.11 -23.82
C ASP A 317 -3.73 7.23 -22.51
N LYS A 318 -3.63 8.40 -21.87
CA LYS A 318 -4.36 8.74 -20.64
C LYS A 318 -5.88 8.63 -20.80
N ASN A 319 -6.41 8.85 -21.99
CA ASN A 319 -7.84 8.76 -22.25
C ASN A 319 -8.34 7.31 -22.32
N GLU A 320 -7.44 6.36 -22.56
CA GLU A 320 -7.72 4.91 -22.60
C GLU A 320 -7.37 4.21 -21.27
N GLN A 321 -6.87 4.95 -20.28
CA GLN A 321 -6.52 4.39 -18.96
C GLN A 321 -7.78 4.08 -18.15
N ALA A 322 -8.25 2.85 -18.27
CA ALA A 322 -9.34 2.30 -17.47
C ALA A 322 -8.90 1.00 -16.76
N PRO A 323 -8.05 1.07 -15.72
CA PRO A 323 -7.69 -0.12 -14.96
C PRO A 323 -8.94 -0.71 -14.28
N GLY A 324 -9.09 -2.04 -14.36
CA GLY A 324 -10.22 -2.73 -13.74
C GLY A 324 -9.90 -4.15 -13.32
N LEU A 325 -10.58 -4.60 -12.26
CA LEU A 325 -10.55 -5.98 -11.81
C LEU A 325 -11.79 -6.68 -12.33
N CYS A 326 -11.60 -7.83 -12.96
CA CYS A 326 -12.68 -8.57 -13.62
C CYS A 326 -12.86 -9.96 -13.02
N TRP A 327 -14.12 -10.38 -12.93
CA TRP A 327 -14.53 -11.72 -12.53
C TRP A 327 -15.27 -12.36 -13.70
N SER A 328 -14.89 -13.59 -14.01
CA SER A 328 -15.59 -14.39 -15.00
C SER A 328 -15.83 -15.79 -14.48
N LYS A 329 -17.03 -16.32 -14.76
CA LYS A 329 -17.41 -17.67 -14.36
C LYS A 329 -16.80 -18.76 -15.25
N ASN A 330 -16.39 -18.42 -16.48
CA ASN A 330 -15.72 -19.29 -17.48
C ASN A 330 -15.06 -18.42 -18.57
N GLU A 331 -14.08 -18.93 -19.32
CA GLU A 331 -13.40 -18.21 -20.42
C GLU A 331 -14.34 -17.58 -21.47
N ASN A 332 -15.56 -18.11 -21.63
CA ASN A 332 -16.56 -17.64 -22.62
C ASN A 332 -17.85 -17.07 -21.99
N LYS A 333 -17.86 -16.69 -20.71
CA LYS A 333 -19.07 -16.17 -20.04
C LYS A 333 -18.92 -14.71 -19.64
N ILE A 334 -20.09 -14.11 -19.40
CA ILE A 334 -20.29 -12.74 -18.90
C ILE A 334 -19.16 -12.37 -17.93
N VAL A 335 -18.42 -11.33 -18.30
CA VAL A 335 -17.33 -10.78 -17.49
C VAL A 335 -17.87 -9.58 -16.75
N SER A 336 -17.78 -9.59 -15.43
CA SER A 336 -18.08 -8.43 -14.59
C SER A 336 -16.77 -7.75 -14.22
N CYS A 337 -16.60 -6.48 -14.57
CA CYS A 337 -15.41 -5.70 -14.28
C CYS A 337 -15.73 -4.51 -13.40
N LEU A 338 -15.03 -4.38 -12.28
CA LEU A 338 -15.01 -3.17 -11.47
C LEU A 338 -13.81 -2.34 -11.91
N GLY A 339 -14.05 -1.26 -12.65
CA GLY A 339 -13.02 -0.43 -13.25
C GLY A 339 -13.20 1.04 -12.95
N MET A 340 -12.11 1.80 -13.08
CA MET A 340 -12.16 3.26 -13.05
C MET A 340 -12.42 3.80 -14.45
N LYS A 341 -13.40 4.69 -14.59
CA LYS A 341 -13.70 5.38 -15.85
C LYS A 341 -13.95 6.85 -15.57
N LYS A 342 -13.62 7.70 -16.55
CA LYS A 342 -14.01 9.10 -16.58
C LYS A 342 -15.12 9.28 -17.62
N GLU A 343 -16.20 9.96 -17.27
CA GLU A 343 -17.24 10.33 -18.25
C GLU A 343 -16.83 11.57 -19.05
N SER A 344 -16.11 12.50 -18.42
CA SER A 344 -15.47 13.63 -19.09
C SER A 344 -14.06 13.92 -18.56
N SER A 345 -13.31 14.76 -19.28
CA SER A 345 -11.96 15.17 -18.85
C SER A 345 -11.94 15.99 -17.56
N LEU A 346 -13.07 16.58 -17.18
CA LEU A 346 -13.24 17.42 -15.99
C LEU A 346 -13.70 16.64 -14.76
N ASP A 347 -14.19 15.41 -14.94
CA ASP A 347 -14.75 14.62 -13.84
C ASP A 347 -13.66 13.88 -13.06
N ASP A 348 -13.92 13.76 -11.76
CA ASP A 348 -13.20 12.83 -10.91
C ASP A 348 -13.48 11.39 -11.37
N PRO A 349 -12.44 10.54 -11.43
CA PRO A 349 -12.61 9.17 -11.88
C PRO A 349 -13.52 8.42 -10.91
N SER A 350 -14.59 7.83 -11.45
CA SER A 350 -15.56 7.06 -10.68
C SER A 350 -15.38 5.56 -10.92
N LEU A 351 -15.80 4.76 -9.93
CA LEU A 351 -15.80 3.31 -10.03
C LEU A 351 -17.09 2.84 -10.69
N TYR A 352 -16.95 2.07 -11.77
CA TYR A 352 -18.06 1.47 -12.49
C TYR A 352 -17.97 -0.04 -12.40
N LEU A 353 -19.08 -0.67 -12.04
CA LEU A 353 -19.25 -2.10 -12.21
C LEU A 353 -19.95 -2.33 -13.55
N THR A 354 -19.23 -2.95 -14.47
CA THR A 354 -19.67 -3.19 -15.84
C THR A 354 -19.77 -4.68 -16.10
N GLU A 355 -20.85 -5.11 -16.73
CA GLU A 355 -21.03 -6.47 -17.24
C GLU A 355 -20.95 -6.48 -18.77
N PHE A 356 -20.14 -7.38 -19.30
CA PHE A 356 -20.00 -7.61 -20.74
C PHE A 356 -20.71 -8.91 -21.13
N SER A 357 -21.68 -8.86 -22.05
CA SER A 357 -22.28 -10.10 -22.59
C SER A 357 -21.42 -10.75 -23.68
N GLU A 358 -21.82 -11.95 -24.11
CA GLU A 358 -21.10 -12.76 -25.11
C GLU A 358 -20.88 -12.06 -26.46
N ASP A 359 -21.76 -11.11 -26.80
CA ASP A 359 -21.67 -10.25 -27.98
C ASP A 359 -20.79 -9.00 -27.80
N GLY A 360 -20.17 -8.85 -26.63
CA GLY A 360 -19.35 -7.69 -26.28
C GLY A 360 -20.13 -6.44 -25.87
N THR A 361 -21.46 -6.53 -25.73
CA THR A 361 -22.25 -5.36 -25.30
C THR A 361 -22.05 -5.06 -23.82
N GLU A 362 -21.86 -3.77 -23.52
CA GLU A 362 -21.62 -3.22 -22.19
C GLU A 362 -22.94 -2.91 -21.47
N LYS A 363 -23.08 -3.35 -20.22
CA LYS A 363 -24.25 -3.10 -19.38
C LYS A 363 -23.80 -2.76 -17.95
N ALA A 364 -24.61 -2.01 -17.21
CA ALA A 364 -24.36 -1.80 -15.79
C ALA A 364 -24.47 -3.14 -15.04
N GLY A 365 -23.43 -3.49 -14.28
CA GLY A 365 -23.40 -4.71 -13.48
C GLY A 365 -24.11 -4.56 -12.14
N THR A 366 -24.49 -5.67 -11.53
CA THR A 366 -25.20 -5.68 -10.24
C THR A 366 -24.31 -6.14 -9.09
N LEU A 367 -24.12 -5.30 -8.08
CA LEU A 367 -23.47 -5.66 -6.82
C LEU A 367 -24.50 -5.90 -5.72
N ILE A 368 -24.54 -7.12 -5.18
CA ILE A 368 -25.37 -7.44 -4.02
C ILE A 368 -24.53 -7.25 -2.75
N ALA A 369 -24.81 -6.19 -1.99
CA ALA A 369 -24.09 -5.86 -0.76
C ALA A 369 -24.97 -5.11 0.24
N LYS A 370 -24.60 -5.17 1.53
CA LYS A 370 -25.10 -4.24 2.54
C LYS A 370 -24.36 -2.91 2.38
N VAL A 371 -25.05 -1.90 1.87
CA VAL A 371 -24.47 -0.57 1.59
C VAL A 371 -24.71 0.37 2.76
N ILE A 372 -23.67 1.11 3.14
CA ILE A 372 -23.77 2.25 4.07
C ILE A 372 -23.25 3.46 3.32
N THR A 373 -24.09 4.50 3.20
CA THR A 373 -23.71 5.78 2.61
C THR A 373 -23.35 6.76 3.72
N GLU A 374 -22.20 7.41 3.60
CA GLU A 374 -21.81 8.57 4.41
C GLU A 374 -22.30 9.84 3.71
N ASN A 375 -23.04 10.68 4.42
CA ASN A 375 -23.42 12.01 3.97
C ASN A 375 -22.99 13.02 5.02
N GLN A 376 -22.70 14.25 4.61
CA GLN A 376 -22.38 15.33 5.52
C GLN A 376 -23.52 16.35 5.54
N TYR A 377 -23.90 16.78 6.73
CA TYR A 377 -24.90 17.84 6.91
C TYR A 377 -24.43 18.85 7.94
N LEU A 378 -24.90 20.09 7.81
CA LEU A 378 -24.63 21.16 8.76
C LEU A 378 -25.53 21.00 9.99
N ASN A 379 -24.92 20.85 11.16
CA ASN A 379 -25.62 20.81 12.44
C ASN A 379 -25.13 21.95 13.35
N LYS A 380 -26.04 22.56 14.10
CA LYS A 380 -25.69 23.60 15.07
C LYS A 380 -25.24 22.94 16.37
N SER A 381 -23.96 23.06 16.70
CA SER A 381 -23.40 22.55 17.94
C SER A 381 -24.11 23.17 19.14
N LYS A 382 -24.66 22.31 20.02
CA LYS A 382 -25.30 22.74 21.27
C LYS A 382 -24.32 23.40 22.25
N GLN A 383 -23.02 23.13 22.11
CA GLN A 383 -21.97 23.64 23.01
C GLN A 383 -21.39 24.97 22.53
N THR A 384 -21.12 25.10 21.24
CA THR A 384 -20.45 26.29 20.67
C THR A 384 -21.40 27.26 19.98
N GLY A 385 -22.64 26.83 19.69
CA GLY A 385 -23.64 27.60 18.94
C GLY A 385 -23.29 27.79 17.46
N LYS A 386 -22.18 27.23 16.98
CA LYS A 386 -21.72 27.30 15.59
C LYS A 386 -22.25 26.13 14.77
N TYR A 387 -22.34 26.32 13.46
CA TYR A 387 -22.64 25.24 12.53
C TYR A 387 -21.37 24.45 12.21
N GLU A 388 -21.45 23.13 12.33
CA GLU A 388 -20.37 22.19 12.08
C GLU A 388 -20.91 21.08 11.17
N TYR A 389 -20.08 20.59 10.24
CA TYR A 389 -20.43 19.43 9.44
C TYR A 389 -20.38 18.16 10.29
N VAL A 390 -21.44 17.38 10.25
CA VAL A 390 -21.56 16.09 10.95
C VAL A 390 -21.80 15.01 9.92
N ASP A 391 -21.08 13.89 10.07
CA ASP A 391 -21.26 12.71 9.22
C ASP A 391 -22.50 11.92 9.67
N GLU A 392 -23.43 11.68 8.74
CA GLU A 392 -24.52 10.73 8.88
C GLU A 392 -24.23 9.47 8.06
N TYR A 393 -24.34 8.31 8.71
CA TYR A 393 -24.27 7.01 8.05
C TYR A 393 -25.67 6.44 7.93
N ARG A 394 -26.10 6.09 6.72
CA ARG A 394 -27.41 5.47 6.50
C ARG A 394 -27.37 4.31 5.52
N THR A 395 -28.29 3.37 5.68
CA THR A 395 -28.54 2.30 4.70
C THR A 395 -29.58 2.76 3.66
N PRO A 396 -29.68 2.09 2.50
CA PRO A 396 -30.82 2.25 1.60
C PRO A 396 -32.16 2.07 2.32
N VAL A 397 -33.17 2.82 1.87
CA VAL A 397 -34.52 2.79 2.43
C VAL A 397 -35.31 1.63 1.83
N GLU A 398 -35.91 0.82 2.70
CA GLU A 398 -36.92 -0.17 2.37
C GLU A 398 -38.31 0.45 2.48
N ILE A 399 -39.18 0.17 1.51
CA ILE A 399 -40.52 0.77 1.40
C ILE A 399 -41.56 -0.34 1.44
N VAL A 400 -42.55 -0.20 2.33
CA VAL A 400 -43.63 -1.16 2.51
C VAL A 400 -44.97 -0.43 2.52
N TYR A 401 -45.93 -0.95 1.76
CA TYR A 401 -47.33 -0.50 1.82
C TYR A 401 -48.06 -1.24 2.95
N LEU A 402 -48.74 -0.50 3.81
CA LEU A 402 -49.48 -1.06 4.96
C LEU A 402 -50.85 -0.39 5.07
N ASP A 403 -51.86 -1.15 5.44
CA ASP A 403 -53.19 -0.66 5.78
C ASP A 403 -53.52 -0.94 7.24
N PHE A 404 -54.32 -0.07 7.84
CA PHE A 404 -54.90 -0.36 9.14
C PHE A 404 -56.13 -1.25 8.96
N THR A 405 -56.48 -2.05 9.96
CA THR A 405 -57.61 -2.99 9.88
C THR A 405 -58.77 -2.65 10.81
N GLY A 406 -58.63 -1.60 11.62
CA GLY A 406 -59.61 -1.24 12.65
C GLY A 406 -60.99 -0.95 12.08
N GLN A 407 -61.97 -1.72 12.58
CA GLN A 407 -63.40 -1.59 12.26
C GLN A 407 -64.21 -1.09 13.46
N ARG A 408 -63.53 -0.62 14.51
CA ARG A 408 -64.15 -0.20 15.75
C ARG A 408 -65.12 0.96 15.51
N PRO A 409 -66.24 1.03 16.26
CA PRO A 409 -67.06 2.22 16.30
C PRO A 409 -66.25 3.42 16.83
N PRO A 410 -66.78 4.65 16.68
CA PRO A 410 -66.14 5.86 17.20
C PRO A 410 -65.70 5.72 18.66
N VAL A 411 -64.50 6.20 18.99
CA VAL A 411 -64.01 6.25 20.38
C VAL A 411 -64.48 7.52 21.09
N GLU A 412 -64.72 7.42 22.39
CA GLU A 412 -65.05 8.58 23.23
C GLU A 412 -63.87 9.56 23.31
N THR A 413 -64.16 10.84 23.58
CA THR A 413 -63.14 11.90 23.65
C THR A 413 -62.16 11.74 24.81
N SER A 414 -62.48 10.91 25.81
CA SER A 414 -61.65 10.57 26.97
C SER A 414 -60.73 9.35 26.72
N TYR A 415 -60.73 8.78 25.52
CA TYR A 415 -59.93 7.60 25.20
C TYR A 415 -58.42 7.90 25.23
N GLU A 416 -57.69 7.18 26.07
CA GLU A 416 -56.22 7.16 26.08
C GLU A 416 -55.73 5.95 25.30
N ALA A 417 -55.10 6.19 24.15
CA ALA A 417 -54.60 5.12 23.30
C ALA A 417 -53.36 4.45 23.92
N ASP A 418 -53.40 3.12 24.06
CA ASP A 418 -52.22 2.31 24.37
C ASP A 418 -51.60 1.81 23.06
N PRO A 419 -50.47 2.38 22.61
CA PRO A 419 -49.86 1.98 21.35
C PRO A 419 -49.46 0.50 21.33
N PHE A 420 -49.20 -0.12 22.49
CA PHE A 420 -48.80 -1.54 22.57
C PHE A 420 -49.96 -2.49 22.92
N GLY A 421 -51.09 -1.95 23.39
CA GLY A 421 -52.28 -2.72 23.76
C GLY A 421 -53.38 -2.75 22.69
N ASP A 422 -53.39 -1.78 21.77
CA ASP A 422 -54.42 -1.68 20.73
C ASP A 422 -54.23 -2.69 19.58
N GLU A 423 -55.11 -3.70 19.51
CA GLU A 423 -55.06 -4.81 18.54
C GLU A 423 -55.07 -4.39 17.06
N ASP A 424 -55.59 -3.21 16.72
CA ASP A 424 -55.72 -2.73 15.34
C ASP A 424 -54.50 -1.92 14.85
N ASN A 425 -53.49 -1.73 15.71
CA ASN A 425 -52.24 -1.07 15.33
C ASN A 425 -51.39 -1.97 14.43
N ILE A 426 -50.60 -1.34 13.55
CA ILE A 426 -49.68 -2.07 12.68
C ILE A 426 -48.42 -2.38 13.48
N VAL A 427 -48.12 -3.67 13.68
CA VAL A 427 -46.96 -4.13 14.45
C VAL A 427 -46.06 -4.99 13.59
N PHE A 428 -44.75 -4.69 13.57
CA PHE A 428 -43.76 -5.55 12.93
C PHE A 428 -42.38 -5.42 13.59
N LYS A 429 -41.52 -6.41 13.34
CA LYS A 429 -40.20 -6.50 13.96
C LYS A 429 -39.25 -5.40 13.46
N GLN A 430 -38.43 -4.85 14.35
CA GLN A 430 -37.37 -3.93 13.98
C GLN A 430 -36.32 -4.59 13.08
N GLN A 431 -35.85 -3.84 12.09
CA GLN A 431 -34.82 -4.27 11.16
C GLN A 431 -33.46 -4.44 11.84
N GLU A 432 -32.67 -5.42 11.40
CA GLU A 432 -31.31 -5.60 11.91
C GLU A 432 -30.34 -4.62 11.24
N CYS A 433 -29.79 -3.70 12.03
CA CYS A 433 -28.86 -2.70 11.54
C CYS A 433 -27.40 -3.14 11.54
N PRO A 434 -26.61 -2.71 10.53
CA PRO A 434 -25.19 -3.02 10.46
C PRO A 434 -24.38 -2.26 11.52
N ILE A 435 -23.13 -2.68 11.71
CA ILE A 435 -22.14 -2.03 12.58
C ILE A 435 -21.79 -0.66 11.99
N HIS A 436 -21.58 0.33 12.86
CA HIS A 436 -21.19 1.67 12.46
C HIS A 436 -19.77 1.66 11.83
N PRO A 437 -19.54 2.32 10.67
CA PRO A 437 -18.25 2.25 9.97
C PRO A 437 -17.04 2.77 10.77
N LYS A 438 -17.19 3.90 11.47
CA LYS A 438 -16.13 4.48 12.33
C LYS A 438 -16.08 3.87 13.74
N ASP A 439 -17.22 3.71 14.43
CA ASP A 439 -17.28 3.15 15.78
C ASP A 439 -17.73 1.69 15.76
N LYS A 440 -16.77 0.75 15.68
CA LYS A 440 -17.06 -0.69 15.61
C LYS A 440 -17.76 -1.27 16.83
N SER A 441 -17.91 -0.52 17.92
CA SER A 441 -18.61 -0.95 19.14
C SER A 441 -20.12 -0.73 19.08
N LYS A 442 -20.61 0.03 18.09
CA LYS A 442 -22.03 0.40 17.96
C LYS A 442 -22.64 -0.10 16.67
N LYS A 443 -23.93 -0.42 16.71
CA LYS A 443 -24.76 -0.59 15.51
C LYS A 443 -25.44 0.73 15.16
N LEU A 444 -25.79 0.90 13.89
CA LEU A 444 -26.70 1.97 13.49
C LEU A 444 -28.09 1.76 14.15
N TYR A 445 -28.83 2.83 14.36
CA TYR A 445 -30.18 2.78 14.92
C TYR A 445 -31.19 2.41 13.84
N PRO A 446 -32.17 1.53 14.13
CA PRO A 446 -33.29 1.31 13.23
C PRO A 446 -34.15 2.58 13.19
N ARG A 447 -34.64 2.91 11.99
CA ARG A 447 -35.46 4.10 11.71
C ARG A 447 -36.72 3.72 10.97
N LEU A 448 -37.79 4.45 11.25
CA LEU A 448 -39.06 4.29 10.57
C LEU A 448 -39.74 5.66 10.42
N ALA A 449 -40.24 5.92 9.22
CA ALA A 449 -41.19 6.99 8.96
C ALA A 449 -42.41 6.44 8.25
N ALA A 450 -43.58 7.03 8.51
CA ALA A 450 -44.83 6.67 7.86
C ALA A 450 -45.39 7.88 7.10
N SER A 451 -45.84 7.66 5.87
CA SER A 451 -46.52 8.66 5.04
C SER A 451 -47.89 8.16 4.62
N ILE A 452 -48.89 9.03 4.52
CA ILE A 452 -50.24 8.65 4.07
C ILE A 452 -50.17 8.19 2.60
N SER A 453 -50.71 7.01 2.31
CA SER A 453 -50.88 6.52 0.92
C SER A 453 -52.28 6.78 0.40
N SER A 454 -53.31 6.44 1.15
CA SER A 454 -54.71 6.65 0.77
C SER A 454 -55.57 6.82 2.00
N ILE A 455 -56.58 7.66 1.88
CA ILE A 455 -57.52 7.94 2.95
C ILE A 455 -58.92 8.22 2.41
N VAL A 456 -59.95 7.74 3.10
CA VAL A 456 -61.35 7.99 2.74
C VAL A 456 -62.21 8.28 3.98
N ALA A 457 -63.18 9.17 3.85
CA ALA A 457 -64.08 9.57 4.94
C ALA A 457 -65.46 8.90 4.86
N ILE A 458 -65.58 7.76 4.17
CA ILE A 458 -66.88 7.16 3.85
C ILE A 458 -67.37 6.32 5.01
N GLN A 459 -68.44 6.77 5.64
CA GLN A 459 -69.07 6.10 6.77
C GLN A 459 -70.49 5.65 6.39
N ASP A 460 -70.90 4.52 6.95
CA ASP A 460 -72.30 4.11 6.97
C ASP A 460 -73.11 4.94 7.99
N SER A 461 -74.41 4.67 8.06
CA SER A 461 -75.31 5.34 9.03
C SER A 461 -74.98 5.09 10.50
N SER A 462 -74.15 4.08 10.80
CA SER A 462 -73.66 3.72 12.14
C SER A 462 -72.30 4.34 12.47
N GLY A 463 -71.71 5.11 11.55
CA GLY A 463 -70.39 5.71 11.70
C GLY A 463 -69.23 4.73 11.45
N LYS A 464 -69.47 3.55 10.87
CA LYS A 464 -68.39 2.62 10.52
C LYS A 464 -67.96 2.82 9.07
N PHE A 465 -66.70 2.52 8.77
CA PHE A 465 -66.16 2.54 7.40
C PHE A 465 -66.59 1.30 6.59
N GLU A 466 -67.85 0.89 6.62
CA GLU A 466 -68.34 -0.28 5.88
C GLU A 466 -68.15 -0.09 4.36
N GLY A 467 -67.69 -1.13 3.66
CA GLY A 467 -67.38 -1.04 2.22
C GLY A 467 -66.10 -0.28 1.86
N VAL A 468 -65.27 0.10 2.85
CA VAL A 468 -63.88 0.56 2.64
C VAL A 468 -62.91 -0.60 2.79
N ASP A 469 -62.01 -0.74 1.81
CA ASP A 469 -60.88 -1.66 1.82
C ASP A 469 -59.71 -1.04 1.06
N LEU A 470 -58.65 -0.73 1.82
CA LEU A 470 -57.41 -0.16 1.32
C LEU A 470 -56.25 -1.17 1.36
N SER A 471 -56.49 -2.45 1.60
CA SER A 471 -55.41 -3.45 1.75
C SER A 471 -54.54 -3.65 0.49
N THR A 472 -55.09 -3.36 -0.68
CA THR A 472 -54.41 -3.58 -1.96
C THR A 472 -54.30 -2.27 -2.76
N PRO A 473 -53.10 -1.70 -2.97
CA PRO A 473 -52.91 -0.41 -3.65
C PRO A 473 -53.56 -0.34 -5.04
N SER A 474 -53.47 -1.43 -5.82
CA SER A 474 -54.02 -1.48 -7.18
C SER A 474 -55.55 -1.56 -7.23
N GLN A 475 -56.22 -1.86 -6.11
CA GLN A 475 -57.66 -2.08 -6.03
C GLN A 475 -58.38 -1.10 -5.09
N SER A 476 -57.67 -0.20 -4.40
CA SER A 476 -58.26 0.69 -3.38
C SER A 476 -59.50 1.45 -3.87
N ARG A 477 -59.53 1.87 -5.15
CA ARG A 477 -60.69 2.57 -5.76
C ARG A 477 -61.84 1.65 -6.17
N LYS A 478 -61.58 0.36 -6.41
CA LYS A 478 -62.58 -0.64 -6.81
C LYS A 478 -63.21 -1.31 -5.60
N ASN A 479 -62.41 -1.56 -4.57
CA ASN A 479 -62.86 -2.20 -3.34
C ASN A 479 -63.58 -1.21 -2.40
N THR A 480 -63.36 0.10 -2.59
CA THR A 480 -64.03 1.14 -1.82
C THR A 480 -65.29 1.65 -2.53
N ARG A 481 -66.47 1.42 -1.94
CA ARG A 481 -67.75 1.96 -2.46
C ARG A 481 -67.94 3.41 -2.06
N LEU A 482 -67.80 4.34 -3.01
CA LEU A 482 -67.95 5.79 -2.79
C LEU A 482 -69.42 6.25 -2.86
N GLU A 483 -70.30 5.71 -2.01
CA GLU A 483 -71.74 6.04 -2.07
C GLU A 483 -72.12 7.28 -1.23
N ASN A 484 -71.35 7.63 -0.19
CA ASN A 484 -71.56 8.82 0.65
C ASN A 484 -70.25 9.62 0.83
N GLN A 485 -70.27 10.94 0.59
CA GLN A 485 -69.10 11.80 0.87
C GLN A 485 -69.15 12.30 2.32
N GLY A 486 -68.38 11.67 3.21
CA GLY A 486 -68.06 12.24 4.51
C GLY A 486 -66.92 13.26 4.43
N VAL A 487 -66.69 13.97 5.53
CA VAL A 487 -65.56 14.92 5.67
C VAL A 487 -64.52 14.31 6.59
N MET A 488 -63.27 14.23 6.11
CA MET A 488 -62.13 13.88 6.97
C MET A 488 -61.67 15.11 7.73
N GLY A 489 -61.43 14.95 9.02
CA GLY A 489 -60.71 15.92 9.83
C GLY A 489 -59.23 15.58 9.92
N ASN A 490 -58.68 15.70 11.12
CA ASN A 490 -57.25 15.57 11.37
C ASN A 490 -56.82 14.12 11.20
N ILE A 491 -55.56 13.90 10.84
CA ILE A 491 -54.93 12.59 10.82
C ILE A 491 -53.63 12.71 11.60
N ILE A 492 -53.49 11.90 12.64
CA ILE A 492 -52.27 11.80 13.44
C ILE A 492 -51.77 10.38 13.24
N ILE A 493 -50.54 10.24 12.76
CA ILE A 493 -49.86 8.95 12.68
C ILE A 493 -48.72 9.00 13.69
N GLN A 494 -48.67 8.01 14.58
CA GLN A 494 -47.63 7.90 15.59
C GLN A 494 -46.84 6.63 15.36
N VAL A 495 -45.52 6.76 15.38
CA VAL A 495 -44.58 5.64 15.26
C VAL A 495 -43.94 5.46 16.63
N ASN A 496 -44.18 4.31 17.23
CA ASN A 496 -43.61 3.91 18.51
C ASN A 496 -42.67 2.72 18.32
N LYS A 497 -41.73 2.54 19.25
CA LYS A 497 -40.83 1.39 19.28
C LYS A 497 -40.76 0.83 20.70
N ASN A 498 -40.63 -0.49 20.82
CA ASN A 498 -40.14 -1.12 22.05
C ASN A 498 -38.77 -1.77 21.78
N ASN A 499 -38.37 -2.79 22.54
CA ASN A 499 -37.05 -3.43 22.33
C ASN A 499 -36.98 -4.29 21.05
N GLU A 500 -38.12 -4.69 20.47
CA GLU A 500 -38.15 -5.66 19.37
C GLU A 500 -39.00 -5.25 18.18
N ASN A 501 -40.04 -4.43 18.40
CA ASN A 501 -41.07 -4.12 17.43
C ASN A 501 -41.20 -2.63 17.19
N TRP A 502 -41.59 -2.29 15.95
CA TRP A 502 -42.23 -1.06 15.57
C TRP A 502 -43.73 -1.20 15.77
N VAL A 503 -44.36 -0.13 16.25
CA VAL A 503 -45.82 -0.02 16.32
C VAL A 503 -46.26 1.29 15.70
N ILE A 504 -47.06 1.21 14.65
CA ILE A 504 -47.66 2.36 14.01
C ILE A 504 -49.13 2.40 14.40
N SER A 505 -49.54 3.50 15.03
CA SER A 505 -50.94 3.80 15.31
C SER A 505 -51.36 5.03 14.53
N ALA A 506 -52.66 5.14 14.30
CA ALA A 506 -53.22 6.36 13.73
C ALA A 506 -54.48 6.77 14.48
N SER A 507 -54.73 8.07 14.54
CA SER A 507 -56.03 8.60 14.93
C SER A 507 -56.54 9.56 13.87
N THR A 508 -57.83 9.52 13.60
CA THR A 508 -58.46 10.46 12.68
C THR A 508 -59.85 10.83 13.14
N SER A 509 -60.29 12.03 12.77
CA SER A 509 -61.69 12.41 12.89
C SER A 509 -62.37 12.34 11.53
N ALA A 510 -63.62 11.91 11.50
CA ALA A 510 -64.42 11.94 10.29
C ALA A 510 -65.91 12.15 10.60
N SER A 511 -66.59 12.86 9.70
CA SER A 511 -68.00 13.20 9.82
C SER A 511 -68.83 12.64 8.66
N ASN A 512 -70.01 12.12 9.00
CA ASN A 512 -71.05 11.71 8.04
C ASN A 512 -72.01 12.87 7.68
N GLY A 513 -71.67 14.12 8.05
CA GLY A 513 -72.49 15.31 7.86
C GLY A 513 -73.49 15.60 8.98
N LYS A 514 -73.59 14.73 9.99
CA LYS A 514 -74.41 14.95 11.21
C LYS A 514 -73.56 14.95 12.47
N ASP A 515 -72.72 13.93 12.62
CA ASP A 515 -71.87 13.74 13.80
C ASP A 515 -70.39 13.82 13.42
N ILE A 516 -69.52 14.22 14.35
CA ILE A 516 -68.06 14.18 14.20
C ILE A 516 -67.54 13.12 15.15
N ASN A 517 -66.88 12.11 14.60
CA ASN A 517 -66.43 10.93 15.32
C ASN A 517 -64.91 10.76 15.22
N ASN A 518 -64.29 10.24 16.28
CA ASN A 518 -62.86 9.92 16.32
C ASN A 518 -62.66 8.42 16.15
N TYR A 519 -61.63 8.04 15.40
CA TYR A 519 -61.28 6.66 15.11
C TYR A 519 -59.82 6.41 15.41
N ILE A 520 -59.53 5.22 15.92
CA ILE A 520 -58.17 4.72 16.14
C ILE A 520 -57.90 3.62 15.12
N SER A 521 -56.74 3.70 14.48
CA SER A 521 -56.24 2.77 13.48
C SER A 521 -57.31 2.33 12.47
N PRO A 522 -57.98 3.27 11.78
CA PRO A 522 -59.14 2.95 10.96
C PRO A 522 -58.74 2.33 9.64
N LYS A 523 -59.48 1.32 9.17
CA LYS A 523 -59.29 0.73 7.84
C LYS A 523 -59.50 1.66 6.65
N SER A 524 -59.94 2.88 6.91
CA SER A 524 -60.05 3.94 5.92
C SER A 524 -58.76 4.73 5.72
N LEU A 525 -57.67 4.30 6.33
CA LEU A 525 -56.33 4.85 6.17
C LEU A 525 -55.34 3.74 5.77
N SER A 526 -54.48 4.06 4.80
CA SER A 526 -53.30 3.27 4.43
C SER A 526 -52.07 4.17 4.35
N ILE A 527 -50.91 3.58 4.57
CA ILE A 527 -49.63 4.27 4.69
C ILE A 527 -48.53 3.60 3.86
N ILE A 528 -47.50 4.38 3.57
CA ILE A 528 -46.19 3.91 3.13
C ILE A 528 -45.24 4.00 4.32
N ALA A 529 -44.76 2.85 4.80
CA ALA A 529 -43.69 2.77 5.78
C ALA A 529 -42.33 2.77 5.08
N MET A 530 -41.44 3.65 5.52
CA MET A 530 -40.07 3.78 5.05
C MET A 530 -39.14 3.37 6.19
N MET A 531 -38.31 2.35 5.98
CA MET A 531 -37.41 1.79 6.99
C MET A 531 -35.97 1.88 6.53
N TRP A 532 -35.07 2.31 7.41
CA TRP A 532 -33.63 2.31 7.16
C TRP A 532 -32.86 2.26 8.47
N CYS A 533 -31.55 2.15 8.42
CA CYS A 533 -30.69 2.30 9.59
C CYS A 533 -29.92 3.62 9.47
N SER A 534 -29.78 4.37 10.56
CA SER A 534 -29.02 5.63 10.58
C SER A 534 -28.13 5.74 11.83
N SER A 535 -27.05 6.51 11.74
CA SER A 535 -26.27 6.93 12.92
C SER A 535 -27.04 7.91 13.81
N MET A 536 -28.10 8.53 13.28
CA MET A 536 -29.03 9.35 14.04
C MET A 536 -30.14 8.49 14.66
N PRO A 537 -30.45 8.62 15.96
CA PRO A 537 -31.53 7.89 16.60
C PRO A 537 -32.91 8.29 16.03
N GLN A 538 -33.91 7.43 16.22
CA GLN A 538 -35.31 7.78 16.02
C GLN A 538 -35.73 8.79 17.10
N ASP A 539 -36.50 9.80 16.72
CA ASP A 539 -37.13 10.72 17.68
C ASP A 539 -38.05 9.91 18.63
N ASP A 540 -37.96 10.20 19.93
CA ASP A 540 -38.74 9.53 20.97
C ASP A 540 -40.11 10.20 21.18
#